data_AF-A0A3C0KAV6-F1
#
_entry.id   AF-A0A3C0KAV6-F1
#
_cell.length_a   1.000
_cell.length_b   1.000
_cell.length_c   1.000
_cell.angle_alpha   90.00
_cell.angle_beta   90.00
_cell.angle_gamma   90.00
#
_symmetry.space_group_name_H-M   'P 1'
#
loop_
_entity.id
_entity.type
_entity.pdbx_description
1 polymer ?
#
loop_
_entity_poly.entity_id
_entity_poly.type
_entity_poly.pdbx_seq_one_letter_code
_entity_poly.pdbx_strand_id
1 'polypeptide(L)'
;SRAAGGNAVDQLRACMRVYADIVMQPFGMCLIRVGDEEVPEPSRTELRRMKSEIDQAFRRLVAQGVEEGALEPCDPKMTAFVIAGALSWIGRWYQPGGGCTPEQIIEQSIG
;
A
#
# COMPACT_ATOMS: atom_id res chain seq x y z
N SER A 1 15.26 -2.62 -7.99
CA SER A 1 16.45 -2.10 -8.72
C SER A 1 16.08 -0.79 -9.37
N ARG A 2 16.87 0.28 -9.20
CA ARG A 2 16.65 1.62 -9.82
C ARG A 2 16.83 1.63 -11.35
N ALA A 3 17.06 0.47 -11.96
CA ALA A 3 17.38 0.30 -13.38
C ALA A 3 16.15 0.27 -14.33
N ALA A 4 14.93 0.48 -13.83
CA ALA A 4 13.71 0.49 -14.66
C ALA A 4 13.01 1.86 -14.73
N GLY A 5 13.73 2.97 -14.50
CA GLY A 5 13.47 4.29 -15.09
C GLY A 5 12.06 4.91 -15.05
N GLY A 6 11.13 4.41 -14.23
CA GLY A 6 9.81 5.02 -14.06
C GLY A 6 9.91 6.30 -13.23
N ASN A 7 9.16 7.33 -13.61
CA ASN A 7 9.02 8.55 -12.82
C ASN A 7 8.43 8.24 -11.42
N ALA A 8 8.40 9.21 -10.51
CA ALA A 8 7.91 8.97 -9.15
C ALA A 8 6.49 8.37 -9.11
N VAL A 9 5.63 8.69 -10.09
CA VAL A 9 4.28 8.16 -10.20
C VAL A 9 4.29 6.68 -10.60
N ASP A 10 5.16 6.26 -11.52
CA ASP A 10 5.29 4.85 -11.88
C ASP A 10 5.78 4.00 -10.70
N GLN A 11 6.72 4.54 -9.92
CA GLN A 11 7.19 3.92 -8.69
C GLN A 11 6.11 3.89 -7.61
N LEU A 12 5.30 4.95 -7.49
CA LEU A 12 4.14 5.00 -6.60
C LEU A 12 3.13 3.90 -6.97
N ARG A 13 2.75 3.81 -8.25
CA ARG A 13 1.87 2.74 -8.76
C ARG A 13 2.43 1.36 -8.49
N ALA A 14 3.73 1.14 -8.71
CA ALA A 14 4.36 -0.14 -8.42
C ALA A 14 4.29 -0.49 -6.92
N CYS A 15 4.52 0.50 -6.03
CA CYS A 15 4.38 0.33 -4.58
C CYS A 15 2.93 0.01 -4.17
N MET A 16 1.95 0.72 -4.76
CA MET A 16 0.53 0.46 -4.56
C MET A 16 0.14 -0.97 -4.98
N ARG A 17 0.64 -1.45 -6.13
CA ARG A 17 0.35 -2.80 -6.63
C ARG A 17 0.86 -3.89 -5.68
N VAL A 18 2.11 -3.75 -5.22
CA VAL A 18 2.69 -4.68 -4.24
C VAL A 18 1.93 -4.66 -2.92
N TYR A 19 1.55 -3.48 -2.44
CA TYR A 19 0.80 -3.36 -1.19
C TYR A 19 -0.61 -3.98 -1.30
N ALA A 20 -1.30 -3.74 -2.41
CA ALA A 20 -2.62 -4.31 -2.70
C ALA A 20 -2.59 -5.85 -2.76
N ASP A 21 -1.55 -6.43 -3.38
CA ASP A 21 -1.34 -7.88 -3.36
C ASP A 21 -1.16 -8.40 -1.93
N ILE A 22 -0.27 -7.77 -1.14
CA ILE A 22 0.01 -8.18 0.25
C ILE A 22 -1.25 -8.20 1.11
N VAL A 23 -2.11 -7.18 1.04
CA VAL A 23 -3.32 -7.10 1.87
C VAL A 23 -4.39 -8.13 1.50
N MET A 24 -4.31 -8.73 0.31
CA MET A 24 -5.17 -9.82 -0.15
C MET A 24 -4.61 -11.22 0.15
N GLN A 25 -3.36 -11.32 0.62
CA GLN A 25 -2.79 -12.58 1.10
C GLN A 25 -3.41 -12.99 2.45
N PRO A 26 -3.42 -14.29 2.83
CA PRO A 26 -4.04 -14.76 4.08
C PRO A 26 -3.58 -14.00 5.33
N PHE A 27 -2.27 -13.73 5.42
CA PHE A 27 -1.71 -12.97 6.53
C PHE A 27 -2.10 -11.49 6.49
N GLY A 28 -2.08 -10.86 5.31
CA GLY A 28 -2.50 -9.47 5.14
C GLY A 28 -3.97 -9.26 5.52
N MET A 29 -4.87 -10.12 5.03
CA MET A 29 -6.29 -10.09 5.39
C MET A 29 -6.51 -10.26 6.89
N CYS A 30 -5.79 -11.20 7.52
CA CYS A 30 -5.84 -11.39 8.96
C CYS A 30 -5.47 -10.11 9.72
N LEU A 31 -4.34 -9.51 9.38
CA LEU A 31 -3.87 -8.27 10.01
C LEU A 31 -4.83 -7.10 9.83
N ILE A 32 -5.42 -6.92 8.64
CA ILE A 32 -6.39 -5.84 8.37
C ILE A 32 -7.71 -6.01 9.14
N ARG A 33 -8.13 -7.25 9.37
CA ARG A 33 -9.42 -7.56 10.03
C ARG A 33 -9.31 -7.52 11.55
N VAL A 34 -8.22 -8.09 12.08
CA VAL A 34 -8.01 -8.28 13.51
C VAL A 34 -7.33 -7.07 14.15
N GLY A 35 -6.43 -6.40 13.43
CA GLY A 35 -5.62 -5.30 13.96
C GLY A 35 -4.26 -5.76 14.49
N ASP A 36 -3.32 -4.82 14.61
CA ASP A 36 -1.97 -5.14 15.07
C ASP A 36 -1.85 -5.29 16.59
N GLU A 37 -2.89 -4.90 17.33
CA GLU A 37 -2.96 -4.95 18.79
C GLU A 37 -3.08 -6.39 19.32
N GLU A 38 -3.48 -7.32 18.47
CA GLU A 38 -3.61 -8.75 18.81
C GLU A 38 -2.31 -9.54 18.57
N VAL A 39 -1.32 -8.94 17.90
CA VAL A 39 -0.01 -9.57 17.69
C VAL A 39 0.79 -9.49 18.99
N PRO A 40 1.39 -10.58 19.51
CA PRO A 40 2.21 -10.51 20.72
C PRO A 40 3.58 -9.86 20.47
N GLU A 41 4.19 -9.32 21.53
CA GLU A 41 5.60 -8.90 21.47
C GLU A 41 6.53 -10.13 21.38
N PRO A 42 7.69 -10.02 20.70
CA PRO A 42 8.24 -8.83 20.04
C PRO A 42 7.70 -8.58 18.61
N SER A 43 6.84 -9.47 18.11
CA SER A 43 6.40 -9.47 16.70
C SER A 43 5.56 -8.23 16.34
N ARG A 44 4.80 -7.68 17.30
CA ARG A 44 4.04 -6.44 17.09
C ARG A 44 4.96 -5.25 16.81
N THR A 45 6.05 -5.12 17.57
CA THR A 45 7.04 -4.06 17.33
C THR A 45 7.63 -4.17 15.93
N GLU A 46 8.00 -5.39 15.50
CA GLU A 46 8.53 -5.62 14.16
C GLU A 46 7.49 -5.33 13.06
N LEU A 47 6.24 -5.75 13.25
CA LEU A 47 5.15 -5.44 12.33
C LEU A 47 4.93 -3.93 12.17
N ARG A 48 4.92 -3.18 13.28
CA ARG A 48 4.77 -1.72 13.25
C ARG A 48 5.95 -1.04 12.58
N ARG A 49 7.16 -1.56 12.76
CA ARG A 49 8.37 -1.12 12.03
C ARG A 49 8.18 -1.30 10.52
N MET A 50 7.78 -2.49 10.07
CA MET A 50 7.52 -2.75 8.65
C MET A 50 6.42 -1.85 8.07
N LYS A 51 5.29 -1.66 8.79
CA LYS A 51 4.21 -0.75 8.37
C LYS A 51 4.71 0.70 8.25
N SER A 52 5.58 1.14 9.17
CA SER A 52 6.20 2.47 9.11
C SER A 52 7.11 2.64 7.90
N GLU A 53 7.88 1.62 7.51
CA GLU A 53 8.72 1.67 6.32
C GLU A 53 7.91 1.81 5.03
N ILE A 54 6.77 1.11 4.95
CA ILE A 54 5.82 1.21 3.83
C ILE A 54 5.21 2.62 3.76
N ASP A 55 4.71 3.15 4.88
CA ASP A 55 4.18 4.52 4.96
C ASP A 55 5.22 5.56 4.52
N GLN A 56 6.46 5.43 4.99
CA GLN A 56 7.54 6.34 4.56
C GLN A 56 7.87 6.21 3.07
N ALA A 57 7.76 5.00 2.49
CA ALA A 57 7.95 4.81 1.06
C ALA A 57 6.88 5.55 0.25
N PHE A 58 5.60 5.43 0.63
CA PHE A 58 4.52 6.19 0.00
C PHE A 58 4.74 7.70 0.09
N ARG A 59 5.08 8.21 1.28
CA ARG A 59 5.34 9.65 1.48
C ARG A 59 6.47 10.18 0.61
N ARG A 60 7.58 9.45 0.52
CA ARG A 60 8.71 9.83 -0.33
C ARG A 60 8.31 9.88 -1.80
N LEU A 61 7.58 8.88 -2.28
CA LEU A 61 7.15 8.81 -3.68
C LEU A 61 6.13 9.90 -4.03
N VAL A 62 5.21 10.22 -3.13
CA VAL A 62 4.28 11.34 -3.31
C VAL A 62 5.03 12.67 -3.34
N ALA A 63 5.94 12.91 -2.39
CA ALA A 63 6.73 14.15 -2.35
C ALA A 63 7.56 14.32 -3.64
N GLN A 64 8.21 13.25 -4.09
CA GLN A 64 8.97 13.25 -5.33
C GLN A 64 8.06 13.50 -6.55
N GLY A 65 6.87 12.92 -6.60
CA GLY A 65 5.90 13.17 -7.67
C GLY A 65 5.44 14.63 -7.73
N VAL A 66 5.29 15.30 -6.59
CA VAL A 66 4.99 16.73 -6.52
C VAL A 66 6.18 17.56 -7.01
N GLU A 67 7.40 17.22 -6.60
CA GLU A 67 8.64 17.90 -7.03
C GLU A 67 8.88 17.77 -8.54
N GLU A 68 8.61 16.59 -9.10
CA GLU A 68 8.69 16.30 -10.54
C GLU A 68 7.54 16.93 -11.35
N GLY A 69 6.54 17.53 -10.70
CA GLY A 69 5.33 18.05 -11.35
C GLY A 69 4.41 16.97 -11.93
N ALA A 70 4.62 15.71 -11.55
CA ALA A 70 3.82 14.56 -11.98
C ALA A 70 2.57 14.35 -11.11
N LEU A 71 2.54 14.92 -9.90
CA LEU A 71 1.38 15.02 -9.02
C LEU A 71 1.09 16.49 -8.73
N GLU A 72 -0.19 16.82 -8.61
CA GLU A 72 -0.62 18.13 -8.12
C GLU A 72 -0.08 18.39 -6.69
N PRO A 73 0.23 19.65 -6.33
CA PRO A 73 0.67 19.99 -4.98
C PRO A 73 -0.29 19.49 -3.89
N CYS A 74 0.21 18.62 -3.02
CA CYS A 74 -0.55 18.02 -1.93
C CYS A 74 0.33 17.76 -0.71
N ASP A 75 -0.30 17.47 0.45
CA ASP A 75 0.42 17.02 1.64
C ASP A 75 0.81 15.54 1.48
N PRO A 76 2.12 15.19 1.41
CA PRO A 76 2.53 13.81 1.14
C PRO A 76 2.11 12.81 2.22
N LYS A 77 1.99 13.26 3.47
CA LYS A 77 1.57 12.42 4.59
C LYS A 77 0.08 12.09 4.49
N MET A 78 -0.75 13.08 4.21
CA MET A 78 -2.19 12.87 4.04
C MET A 78 -2.48 11.99 2.83
N THR A 79 -1.83 12.25 1.70
CA THR A 79 -1.98 11.43 0.48
C THR A 79 -1.54 9.98 0.73
N ALA A 80 -0.40 9.77 1.39
CA ALA A 80 0.05 8.42 1.75
C ALA A 80 -0.95 7.68 2.65
N PHE A 81 -1.55 8.36 3.63
CA PHE A 81 -2.58 7.75 4.48
C PHE A 81 -3.85 7.39 3.71
N VAL A 82 -4.30 8.25 2.78
CA VAL A 82 -5.45 7.97 1.92
C VAL A 82 -5.18 6.75 1.04
N ILE A 83 -4.02 6.70 0.38
CA ILE A 83 -3.62 5.56 -0.46
C ILE A 83 -3.56 4.27 0.37
N ALA A 84 -2.82 4.27 1.48
CA ALA A 84 -2.65 3.08 2.30
C ALA A 84 -3.98 2.62 2.91
N GLY A 85 -4.85 3.55 3.34
CA GLY A 85 -6.18 3.25 3.87
C GLY A 85 -7.11 2.64 2.82
N ALA A 86 -7.17 3.23 1.62
CA ALA A 86 -7.99 2.72 0.53
C ALA A 86 -7.57 1.29 0.11
N LEU A 87 -6.27 1.07 -0.05
CA LEU A 87 -5.74 -0.25 -0.40
C LEU A 87 -5.92 -1.25 0.75
N SER A 88 -5.66 -0.86 2.00
CA SER A 88 -5.89 -1.71 3.17
C SER A 88 -7.33 -2.21 3.24
N TRP A 89 -8.30 -1.38 2.87
CA TRP A 89 -9.72 -1.75 2.92
C TRP A 89 -10.04 -2.96 2.05
N ILE A 90 -9.29 -3.21 0.98
CA ILE A 90 -9.40 -4.41 0.14
C ILE A 90 -9.33 -5.68 0.98
N GLY A 91 -8.35 -5.78 1.90
CA GLY A 91 -8.19 -6.96 2.76
C GLY A 91 -9.38 -7.23 3.69
N ARG A 92 -10.25 -6.23 3.91
CA ARG A 92 -11.45 -6.38 4.74
C ARG A 92 -12.59 -7.06 3.99
N TRP A 93 -12.78 -6.77 2.70
CA TRP A 93 -13.91 -7.28 1.91
C TRP A 93 -13.52 -8.36 0.90
N TYR A 94 -12.25 -8.44 0.47
CA TYR A 94 -11.78 -9.44 -0.49
C TYR A 94 -12.02 -10.87 0.01
N GLN A 95 -12.47 -11.75 -0.89
CA GLN A 95 -12.70 -13.17 -0.64
C GLN A 95 -12.03 -14.00 -1.73
N PRO A 96 -11.10 -14.92 -1.38
CA PRO A 96 -10.52 -15.85 -2.33
C PRO A 96 -11.59 -16.68 -3.04
N GLY A 97 -11.48 -16.80 -4.37
CA GLY A 97 -12.49 -17.48 -5.20
C GLY A 97 -13.78 -16.68 -5.45
N GLY A 98 -13.81 -15.40 -5.06
CA GLY A 98 -14.90 -14.48 -5.38
C GLY A 98 -14.95 -14.08 -6.86
N GLY A 99 -15.85 -13.13 -7.18
CA GLY A 99 -16.12 -12.70 -8.57
C GLY A 99 -14.99 -11.92 -9.25
N CYS A 100 -13.98 -11.47 -8.51
CA CYS A 100 -12.80 -10.79 -9.04
C CYS A 100 -11.53 -11.47 -8.54
N THR A 101 -10.57 -11.64 -9.43
CA THR A 101 -9.19 -12.07 -9.10
C THR A 101 -8.42 -10.91 -8.43
N PRO A 102 -7.37 -11.20 -7.64
CA PRO A 102 -6.47 -10.18 -7.11
C PRO A 102 -5.94 -9.23 -8.18
N GLU A 103 -5.53 -9.76 -9.33
CA GLU A 103 -4.99 -8.99 -10.45
C GLU A 103 -6.02 -8.01 -11.02
N GLN A 104 -7.28 -8.43 -11.16
CA GLN A 104 -8.37 -7.55 -11.60
C GLN A 104 -8.64 -6.43 -10.58
N ILE A 105 -8.61 -6.74 -9.28
CA ILE A 105 -8.82 -5.73 -8.24
C ILE A 105 -7.69 -4.70 -8.25
N ILE A 106 -6.43 -5.16 -8.35
CA ILE A 106 -5.25 -4.30 -8.40
C ILE A 106 -5.32 -3.35 -9.60
N GLU A 107 -5.63 -3.88 -10.78
CA GLU A 107 -5.69 -3.07 -11.99
C GLU A 107 -6.84 -2.06 -11.94
N GLN A 108 -8.02 -2.43 -11.44
CA GLN A 108 -9.15 -1.50 -11.31
C GLN A 108 -8.96 -0.44 -10.21
N SER A 109 -8.10 -0.69 -9.22
CA SER A 109 -7.88 0.23 -8.09
C SER A 109 -6.77 1.24 -8.33
N ILE A 110 -5.86 0.95 -9.27
CA ILE A 110 -4.60 1.70 -9.48
C ILE A 110 -4.44 2.19 -10.93
N GLY A 111 -5.16 1.56 -11.87
CA GLY A 111 -5.18 1.90 -13.30
C GLY A 111 -5.64 3.31 -13.59
#